data_AF-Q9U3Q7-F1
#
_entry.id   AF-Q9U3Q7-F1
#
_cell.length_a   1.000
_cell.length_b   1.000
_cell.length_c   1.000
_cell.angle_alpha   90.00
_cell.angle_beta   90.00
_cell.angle_gamma   90.00
#
_symmetry.space_group_name_H-M   'P 1'
#
loop_
_entity.id
_entity.type
_entity.pdbx_description
1 polymer ?
#
loop_
_entity_poly.entity_id
_entity_poly.type
_entity_poly.pdbx_seq_one_letter_code
_entity_poly.pdbx_strand_id
1 'polypeptide(L)'
;MLLHIRKDVDHSRDRSDESETIGDVSHASSAVAYLPAVLPTSQKAIPSNFLFFLKQQTKDIQKPLELRSLFRGYIAYAKSRKQMETMMRLIIPQLSKTVEETTDFSDQEKVQMIFGARIRMNQSFWERFKPSAHLTLDKFSRLAFFKSDTLLLIADRWELPDGTMNKRWWGKGEQPVIIEGLTIRAHSTSSSEGPTDKKNQEADFIPTKRRKRTDGENNNS
;
A
#
# COMPACT_ATOMS: atom_id res chain seq x y z
N MET A 1 -1.31 -43.07 32.12
CA MET A 1 -1.90 -43.60 30.88
C MET A 1 -1.22 -42.93 29.71
N LEU A 2 -0.35 -43.66 29.01
CA LEU A 2 0.40 -43.26 27.83
C LEU A 2 -0.42 -43.60 26.58
N LEU A 3 -0.57 -42.66 25.64
CA LEU A 3 -0.96 -42.96 24.26
C LEU A 3 -0.02 -42.21 23.32
N HIS A 4 0.98 -42.96 22.85
CA HIS A 4 1.85 -42.62 21.73
C HIS A 4 1.13 -42.99 20.42
N ILE A 5 1.05 -42.08 19.45
CA ILE A 5 0.81 -42.44 18.05
C ILE A 5 1.75 -41.59 17.18
N ARG A 6 2.83 -42.24 16.71
CA ARG A 6 3.62 -41.82 15.54
C ARG A 6 3.00 -42.43 14.29
N LYS A 7 2.93 -41.68 13.19
CA LYS A 7 2.90 -42.23 11.82
C LYS A 7 3.68 -41.31 10.90
N ASP A 8 4.88 -41.76 10.57
CA ASP A 8 5.72 -41.27 9.47
C ASP A 8 5.09 -41.70 8.13
N VAL A 9 5.11 -40.82 7.12
CA VAL A 9 4.80 -41.16 5.73
C VAL A 9 5.88 -40.51 4.85
N ASP A 10 6.88 -41.33 4.50
CA ASP A 10 7.83 -41.08 3.43
C ASP A 10 7.14 -41.24 2.07
N HIS A 11 7.27 -40.25 1.19
CA HIS A 11 6.95 -40.38 -0.23
C HIS A 11 8.17 -39.96 -1.06
N SER A 12 9.07 -40.91 -1.22
CA SER A 12 10.07 -40.97 -2.28
C SER A 12 9.35 -41.01 -3.62
N ARG A 13 9.61 -40.04 -4.51
CA ARG A 13 9.20 -40.14 -5.92
C ARG A 13 10.37 -39.84 -6.83
N ASP A 14 10.99 -40.96 -7.18
CA ASP A 14 11.93 -41.19 -8.26
C ASP A 14 11.35 -40.75 -9.60
N ARG A 15 12.14 -40.08 -10.44
CA ARG A 15 11.76 -39.76 -11.83
C ARG A 15 13.01 -39.79 -12.71
N SER A 16 13.17 -40.93 -13.35
CA SER A 16 14.00 -41.27 -14.52
C SER A 16 13.93 -40.17 -15.59
N ASP A 17 15.06 -39.69 -16.10
CA ASP A 17 15.82 -40.25 -17.23
C ASP A 17 14.94 -40.52 -18.45
N GLU A 18 14.86 -39.55 -19.36
CA GLU A 18 14.65 -39.82 -20.79
C GLU A 18 15.48 -38.84 -21.65
N SER A 19 16.11 -39.46 -22.62
CA SER A 19 17.21 -39.08 -23.48
C SER A 19 16.82 -38.26 -24.72
N GLU A 20 17.85 -37.66 -25.31
CA GLU A 20 18.06 -37.48 -26.75
C GLU A 20 17.02 -36.70 -27.57
N THR A 21 17.47 -35.58 -28.14
CA THR A 21 17.53 -35.45 -29.60
C THR A 21 18.41 -34.26 -29.99
N ILE A 22 19.53 -34.60 -30.65
CA ILE A 22 20.46 -33.69 -31.31
C ILE A 22 19.84 -33.27 -32.64
N GLY A 23 19.62 -31.98 -32.84
CA GLY A 23 19.11 -31.40 -34.08
C GLY A 23 19.96 -30.21 -34.49
N ASP A 24 20.93 -30.47 -35.37
CA ASP A 24 21.66 -29.46 -36.14
C ASP A 24 20.67 -28.67 -37.03
N VAL A 25 20.63 -27.35 -36.87
CA VAL A 25 20.06 -26.44 -37.89
C VAL A 25 21.03 -25.30 -38.15
N SER A 26 21.70 -25.47 -39.27
CA SER A 26 22.56 -24.57 -40.00
C SER A 26 21.93 -23.21 -40.33
N HIS A 27 22.74 -22.16 -40.17
CA HIS A 27 22.88 -21.01 -41.06
C HIS A 27 21.62 -20.20 -41.46
N ALA A 28 21.40 -19.09 -40.76
CA ALA A 28 20.93 -17.85 -41.39
C ALA A 28 21.50 -16.63 -40.66
N SER A 29 22.59 -16.11 -41.23
CA SER A 29 23.18 -14.81 -40.95
C SER A 29 22.14 -13.72 -41.19
N SER A 30 21.60 -13.13 -40.13
CA SER A 30 20.74 -11.96 -40.19
C SER A 30 21.29 -10.89 -39.27
N ALA A 31 21.66 -9.75 -39.88
CA ALA A 31 22.25 -8.60 -39.23
C ALA A 31 21.33 -8.05 -38.14
N VAL A 32 21.60 -8.39 -36.88
CA VAL A 32 20.97 -7.75 -35.73
C VAL A 32 21.59 -6.36 -35.60
N ALA A 33 20.87 -5.36 -36.10
CA ALA A 33 21.17 -3.98 -35.81
C ALA A 33 21.21 -3.80 -34.29
N TYR A 34 22.40 -3.51 -33.76
CA TYR A 34 22.61 -3.09 -32.38
C TYR A 34 21.75 -1.85 -32.13
N LEU A 35 20.55 -2.04 -31.56
CA LEU A 35 19.82 -0.94 -30.96
C LEU A 35 20.64 -0.44 -29.77
N PRO A 36 20.94 0.86 -29.68
CA PRO A 36 21.71 1.39 -28.57
C PRO A 36 20.98 1.07 -27.27
N ALA A 37 21.69 0.45 -26.33
CA ALA A 37 21.22 0.28 -24.97
C ALA A 37 20.82 1.67 -24.45
N VAL A 38 19.51 1.90 -24.35
CA VAL A 38 18.95 3.09 -23.71
C VAL A 38 19.43 3.02 -22.27
N LEU A 39 20.49 3.77 -21.96
CA LEU A 39 21.02 3.90 -20.61
C LEU A 39 19.84 4.19 -19.67
N PRO A 40 19.73 3.49 -18.54
CA PRO A 40 18.65 3.73 -17.59
C PRO A 40 18.71 5.20 -17.20
N THR A 41 17.74 5.97 -17.68
CA THR A 41 17.58 7.37 -17.31
C THR A 41 17.65 7.44 -15.80
N SER A 42 18.70 8.12 -15.29
CA SER A 42 19.00 8.34 -13.87
C SER A 42 17.73 8.24 -13.04
N GLN A 43 17.49 7.07 -12.42
CA GLN A 43 16.32 6.85 -11.58
C GLN A 43 16.37 7.93 -10.50
N LYS A 44 15.51 8.93 -10.64
CA LYS A 44 15.51 10.08 -9.74
C LYS A 44 15.17 9.54 -8.37
N ALA A 45 16.13 9.65 -7.44
CA ALA A 45 15.92 9.28 -6.06
C ALA A 45 14.64 9.96 -5.54
N ILE A 46 13.91 9.24 -4.69
CA ILE A 46 12.75 9.82 -4.01
C ILE A 46 13.23 11.06 -3.25
N PRO A 47 12.53 12.20 -3.36
CA PRO A 47 12.84 13.35 -2.54
C PRO A 47 12.86 12.97 -1.05
N SER A 48 13.96 13.20 -0.34
CA SER A 48 14.15 12.76 1.05
C SER A 48 13.04 13.25 1.98
N ASN A 49 12.50 14.44 1.72
CA ASN A 49 11.36 15.01 2.43
C ASN A 49 10.05 14.21 2.28
N PHE A 50 9.91 13.36 1.26
CA PHE A 50 8.74 12.49 1.11
C PHE A 50 8.66 11.43 2.21
N LEU A 51 9.79 10.79 2.57
CA LEU A 51 9.78 9.76 3.61
C LEU A 51 9.47 10.35 4.99
N PHE A 52 10.06 11.51 5.30
CA PHE A 52 9.71 12.24 6.52
C PHE A 52 8.23 12.63 6.55
N PHE A 53 7.68 13.12 5.43
CA PHE A 53 6.26 13.40 5.32
C PHE A 53 5.41 12.13 5.56
N LEU A 54 5.77 11.01 4.91
CA LEU A 54 5.07 9.73 5.06
C LEU A 54 5.12 9.21 6.50
N LYS A 55 6.26 9.28 7.17
CA LYS A 55 6.41 8.96 8.60
C LYS A 55 5.42 9.75 9.44
N GLN A 56 5.35 11.07 9.25
CA GLN A 56 4.43 11.91 10.03
C GLN A 56 2.96 11.54 9.78
N GLN A 57 2.60 11.22 8.54
CA GLN A 57 1.24 10.78 8.20
C GLN A 57 0.90 9.39 8.73
N THR A 58 1.89 8.58 9.11
CA THR A 58 1.69 7.16 9.49
C THR A 58 1.97 6.85 10.96
N LYS A 59 2.36 7.85 11.76
CA LYS A 59 2.73 7.69 13.17
C LYS A 59 1.67 6.99 14.02
N ASP A 60 0.41 7.39 13.87
CA ASP A 60 -0.74 6.89 14.65
C ASP A 60 -1.78 6.23 13.74
N ILE A 61 -1.30 5.57 12.67
CA ILE A 61 -2.16 5.04 11.62
C ILE A 61 -2.94 3.81 12.11
N GLN A 62 -4.26 3.84 11.91
CA GLN A 62 -5.14 2.70 12.16
C GLN A 62 -5.55 1.99 10.88
N LYS A 63 -5.62 2.74 9.76
CA LYS A 63 -6.10 2.28 8.47
C LYS A 63 -5.20 2.82 7.36
N PRO A 64 -4.99 2.09 6.26
CA PRO A 64 -4.16 2.58 5.17
C PRO A 64 -4.65 3.92 4.61
N LEU A 65 -3.70 4.77 4.21
CA LEU A 65 -3.99 6.10 3.66
C LEU A 65 -4.54 5.99 2.24
N GLU A 66 -5.46 6.88 1.88
CA GLU A 66 -5.88 7.03 0.49
C GLU A 66 -4.73 7.67 -0.30
N LEU A 67 -4.18 6.96 -1.30
CA LEU A 67 -3.00 7.39 -2.04
C LEU A 67 -3.16 8.81 -2.64
N ARG A 68 -4.32 9.13 -3.22
CA ARG A 68 -4.55 10.47 -3.80
C ARG A 68 -4.47 11.57 -2.74
N SER A 69 -5.07 11.33 -1.57
CA SER A 69 -5.01 12.27 -0.44
C SER A 69 -3.59 12.42 0.11
N LEU A 70 -2.84 11.31 0.27
CA LEU A 70 -1.43 11.33 0.67
C LEU A 70 -0.58 12.20 -0.27
N PHE A 71 -0.67 11.96 -1.58
CA PHE A 71 0.11 12.71 -2.57
C PHE A 71 -0.32 14.17 -2.70
N ARG A 72 -1.62 14.46 -2.56
CA ARG A 72 -2.12 15.85 -2.49
C ARG A 72 -1.54 16.58 -1.28
N GLY A 73 -1.55 15.95 -0.11
CA GLY A 73 -0.93 16.51 1.10
C GLY A 73 0.56 16.74 0.94
N TYR A 74 1.27 15.80 0.32
CA TYR A 74 2.70 15.95 0.05
C TYR A 74 3.02 17.10 -0.90
N ILE A 75 2.24 17.28 -1.98
CA ILE A 75 2.44 18.39 -2.93
C ILE A 75 2.28 19.74 -2.24
N ALA A 76 1.27 19.87 -1.37
CA ALA A 76 1.07 21.07 -0.56
C ALA A 76 2.24 21.29 0.42
N TYR A 77 2.67 20.23 1.12
CA TYR A 77 3.80 20.26 2.05
C TYR A 77 5.11 20.69 1.36
N ALA A 78 5.41 20.10 0.21
CA ALA A 78 6.63 20.37 -0.56
C ALA A 78 6.55 21.67 -1.39
N LYS A 79 5.41 22.38 -1.37
CA LYS A 79 5.13 23.56 -2.23
C LYS A 79 5.44 23.28 -3.71
N SER A 80 5.17 22.07 -4.16
CA SER A 80 5.51 21.60 -5.50
C SER A 80 4.47 22.09 -6.52
N ARG A 81 4.94 22.50 -7.71
CA ARG A 81 4.06 22.84 -8.85
C ARG A 81 3.76 21.64 -9.75
N LYS A 82 4.25 20.44 -9.43
CA LYS A 82 4.04 19.26 -10.26
C LYS A 82 2.63 18.72 -10.08
N GLN A 83 2.10 18.13 -11.15
CA GLN A 83 0.81 17.42 -11.10
C GLN A 83 0.90 16.18 -10.20
N MET A 84 -0.23 15.82 -9.60
CA MET A 84 -0.35 14.68 -8.68
C MET A 84 0.08 13.37 -9.36
N GLU A 85 -0.38 13.16 -10.59
CA GLU A 85 -0.06 11.98 -11.40
C GLU A 85 1.45 11.90 -11.69
N THR A 86 2.10 13.05 -11.95
CA THR A 86 3.55 13.11 -12.15
C THR A 86 4.28 12.73 -10.87
N MET A 87 3.86 13.24 -9.71
CA MET A 87 4.46 12.90 -8.42
C MET A 87 4.30 11.41 -8.10
N MET A 88 3.11 10.86 -8.29
CA MET A 88 2.83 9.43 -8.08
C MET A 88 3.72 8.54 -8.97
N ARG A 89 3.83 8.86 -10.26
CA ARG A 89 4.69 8.10 -11.20
C ARG A 89 6.16 8.15 -10.83
N LEU A 90 6.64 9.26 -10.25
CA LEU A 90 8.03 9.40 -9.83
C LEU A 90 8.34 8.62 -8.55
N ILE A 91 7.42 8.64 -7.58
CA ILE A 91 7.70 8.16 -6.22
C ILE A 91 7.35 6.68 -6.05
N ILE A 92 6.17 6.24 -6.52
CA ILE A 92 5.65 4.89 -6.24
C ILE A 92 6.63 3.77 -6.65
N PRO A 93 7.22 3.78 -7.86
CA PRO A 93 8.10 2.67 -8.30
C PRO A 93 9.35 2.49 -7.44
N GLN A 94 9.81 3.55 -6.78
CA GLN A 94 11.04 3.55 -5.98
C GLN A 94 10.78 3.37 -4.49
N LEU A 95 9.51 3.42 -4.07
CA LEU A 95 9.16 3.61 -2.67
C LEU A 95 9.48 2.39 -1.80
N SER A 96 9.23 1.18 -2.31
CA SER A 96 9.59 -0.05 -1.59
C SER A 96 11.09 -0.14 -1.34
N LYS A 97 11.90 0.02 -2.39
CA LYS A 97 13.37 0.00 -2.31
C LYS A 97 13.88 1.07 -1.34
N THR A 98 13.38 2.30 -1.47
CA THR A 98 13.83 3.42 -0.63
C THR A 98 13.48 3.20 0.85
N VAL A 99 12.29 2.69 1.16
CA VAL A 99 11.87 2.38 2.55
C VAL A 99 12.65 1.20 3.13
N GLU A 100 13.02 0.22 2.30
CA GLU A 100 13.85 -0.91 2.73
C GLU A 100 15.27 -0.47 3.09
N GLU A 101 15.91 0.31 2.20
CA GLU A 101 17.33 0.69 2.28
C GLU A 101 17.63 1.81 3.27
N THR A 102 16.70 2.73 3.54
CA THR A 102 16.93 3.85 4.47
C THR A 102 17.22 3.36 5.89
N THR A 103 18.20 3.95 6.56
CA THR A 103 18.55 3.68 7.97
C THR A 103 18.00 4.72 8.94
N ASP A 104 17.30 5.75 8.43
CA ASP A 104 16.83 6.89 9.22
C ASP A 104 15.58 6.59 10.06
N PHE A 105 14.97 5.41 9.85
CA PHE A 105 13.72 5.00 10.48
C PHE A 105 13.88 3.64 11.14
N SER A 106 13.26 3.50 12.31
CA SER A 106 13.14 2.21 12.99
C SER A 106 12.30 1.23 12.18
N ASP A 107 12.46 -0.07 12.44
CA ASP A 107 11.68 -1.11 11.77
C ASP A 107 10.17 -0.94 11.99
N GLN A 108 9.75 -0.50 13.18
CA GLN A 108 8.35 -0.20 13.47
C GLN A 108 7.81 0.95 12.60
N GLU A 109 8.58 2.04 12.47
CA GLU A 109 8.22 3.17 11.61
C GLU A 109 8.15 2.75 10.13
N LYS A 110 9.08 1.90 9.67
CA LYS A 110 9.04 1.32 8.32
C LYS A 110 7.77 0.52 8.08
N VAL A 111 7.38 -0.35 9.01
CA VAL A 111 6.14 -1.14 8.92
C VAL A 111 4.91 -0.23 8.84
N GLN A 112 4.84 0.82 9.67
CA GLN A 112 3.77 1.81 9.62
C GLN A 112 3.71 2.53 8.27
N MET A 113 4.86 2.97 7.74
CA MET A 113 4.95 3.60 6.41
C MET A 113 4.48 2.65 5.29
N ILE A 114 4.91 1.38 5.34
CA ILE A 114 4.53 0.34 4.37
C ILE A 114 3.03 0.08 4.41
N PHE A 115 2.47 -0.07 5.60
CA PHE A 115 1.04 -0.25 5.79
C PHE A 115 0.25 0.95 5.29
N GLY A 116 0.66 2.15 5.71
CA GLY A 116 -0.03 3.39 5.38
C GLY A 116 -0.05 3.71 3.89
N ALA A 117 1.08 3.55 3.21
CA ALA A 117 1.16 3.76 1.77
C ALA A 117 0.77 2.52 0.94
N ARG A 118 0.36 1.41 1.58
CA ARG A 118 0.03 0.12 0.93
C ARG A 118 1.12 -0.37 -0.01
N ILE A 119 2.37 -0.27 0.42
CA ILE A 119 3.54 -0.59 -0.39
C ILE A 119 3.67 -2.11 -0.50
N ARG A 120 3.97 -2.59 -1.72
CA ARG A 120 4.36 -3.98 -1.95
C ARG A 120 5.81 -4.17 -1.56
N MET A 121 6.08 -5.17 -0.71
CA MET A 121 7.43 -5.52 -0.29
C MET A 121 7.77 -6.95 -0.67
N ASN A 122 9.07 -7.24 -0.78
CA ASN A 122 9.57 -8.58 -1.03
C ASN A 122 9.35 -9.48 0.19
N GLN A 123 9.22 -10.79 -0.04
CA GLN A 123 9.02 -11.75 1.05
C GLN A 123 10.19 -11.74 2.05
N SER A 124 11.42 -11.58 1.56
CA SER A 124 12.65 -11.47 2.37
C SER A 124 12.62 -10.31 3.37
N PHE A 125 11.94 -9.21 3.04
CA PHE A 125 11.74 -8.09 3.96
C PHE A 125 10.89 -8.53 5.16
N TRP A 126 9.79 -9.23 4.90
CA TRP A 126 8.85 -9.68 5.95
C TRP A 126 9.39 -10.80 6.82
N GLU A 127 10.28 -11.63 6.29
CA GLU A 127 10.91 -12.72 7.05
C GLU A 127 11.65 -12.24 8.29
N ARG A 128 12.18 -11.01 8.27
CA ARG A 128 12.85 -10.38 9.42
C ARG A 128 11.90 -10.11 10.60
N PHE A 129 10.60 -9.97 10.33
CA PHE A 129 9.59 -9.65 11.34
C PHE A 129 8.87 -10.89 11.90
N LYS A 130 8.95 -12.02 11.20
CA LYS A 130 8.26 -13.27 11.61
C LYS A 130 8.61 -13.74 13.04
N PRO A 131 9.86 -13.59 13.55
CA PRO A 131 10.18 -13.99 14.92
C PRO A 131 9.51 -13.15 16.00
N SER A 132 9.18 -11.88 15.71
CA SER A 132 8.70 -10.90 16.70
C SER A 132 7.27 -10.40 16.44
N ALA A 133 6.65 -10.82 15.34
CA ALA A 133 5.34 -10.34 14.93
C ALA A 133 4.56 -11.38 14.11
N HIS A 134 3.25 -11.35 14.25
CA HIS A 134 2.33 -12.05 13.36
C HIS A 134 1.88 -11.11 12.24
N LEU A 135 2.01 -11.54 10.99
CA LEU A 135 1.61 -10.74 9.84
C LEU A 135 0.91 -11.56 8.76
N THR A 136 0.02 -10.90 8.02
CA THR A 136 -0.66 -11.46 6.86
C THR A 136 -0.52 -10.50 5.69
N LEU A 137 -0.23 -11.06 4.52
CA LEU A 137 -0.15 -10.30 3.27
C LEU A 137 -1.40 -10.53 2.43
N ASP A 138 -1.79 -9.53 1.65
CA ASP A 138 -2.84 -9.69 0.65
C ASP A 138 -2.33 -10.36 -0.64
N LYS A 139 -3.24 -10.61 -1.59
CA LYS A 139 -2.93 -11.20 -2.91
C LYS A 139 -1.94 -10.40 -3.77
N PHE A 140 -1.60 -9.17 -3.38
CA PHE A 140 -0.64 -8.30 -4.06
C PHE A 140 0.65 -8.12 -3.25
N SER A 141 0.88 -8.97 -2.23
CA SER A 141 2.04 -8.91 -1.33
C SER A 141 2.15 -7.58 -0.55
N ARG A 142 1.02 -6.99 -0.19
CA ARG A 142 0.93 -5.81 0.68
C ARG A 142 0.53 -6.23 2.09
N LEU A 143 0.99 -5.50 3.09
CA LEU A 143 0.65 -5.79 4.49
C LEU A 143 -0.85 -5.59 4.73
N ALA A 144 -1.55 -6.66 5.09
CA ALA A 144 -2.98 -6.66 5.40
C ALA A 144 -3.24 -6.68 6.91
N PHE A 145 -2.40 -7.40 7.65
CA PHE A 145 -2.44 -7.51 9.10
C PHE A 145 -1.02 -7.53 9.65
N PHE A 146 -0.81 -6.84 10.78
CA PHE A 146 0.44 -6.88 11.54
C PHE A 146 0.14 -6.74 13.03
N LYS A 147 0.70 -7.64 13.83
CA LYS A 147 0.60 -7.62 15.29
C LYS A 147 1.94 -7.95 15.91
N SER A 148 2.44 -7.06 16.74
CA SER A 148 3.60 -7.19 17.60
C SER A 148 3.24 -6.73 19.02
N ASP A 149 4.19 -6.76 19.94
CA ASP A 149 3.99 -6.32 21.33
C ASP A 149 3.65 -4.82 21.44
N THR A 150 4.06 -4.00 20.47
CA THR A 150 3.90 -2.53 20.52
C THR A 150 2.99 -1.97 19.43
N LEU A 151 2.66 -2.77 18.40
CA LEU A 151 1.99 -2.28 17.20
C LEU A 151 0.95 -3.28 16.69
N LEU A 152 -0.26 -2.77 16.44
CA LEU A 152 -1.37 -3.47 15.80
C LEU A 152 -1.84 -2.67 14.58
N LEU A 153 -1.81 -3.28 13.40
CA LEU A 153 -2.26 -2.69 12.14
C LEU A 153 -3.22 -3.65 11.42
N ILE A 154 -4.39 -3.16 11.04
CA ILE A 154 -5.45 -3.96 10.42
C ILE A 154 -6.00 -3.21 9.21
N ALA A 155 -5.87 -3.78 8.01
CA ALA A 155 -6.51 -3.22 6.83
C ALA A 155 -8.03 -3.50 6.88
N ASP A 156 -8.85 -2.48 6.64
CA ASP A 156 -10.34 -2.56 6.63
C ASP A 156 -10.90 -3.68 5.74
N ARG A 157 -10.15 -4.05 4.69
CA ARG A 157 -10.55 -5.07 3.73
C ARG A 157 -9.36 -5.95 3.39
N TRP A 158 -9.37 -7.16 3.94
CA TRP A 158 -8.51 -8.24 3.46
C TRP A 158 -9.39 -9.39 2.98
N GLU A 159 -9.12 -9.83 1.75
CA GLU A 159 -9.70 -11.05 1.18
C GLU A 159 -8.83 -12.21 1.65
N LEU A 160 -9.46 -13.25 2.20
CA LEU A 160 -8.76 -14.50 2.46
C LEU A 160 -8.32 -15.12 1.11
N PRO A 161 -7.26 -15.96 1.10
CA PRO A 161 -6.80 -16.64 -0.11
C PRO A 161 -7.89 -17.44 -0.83
N ASP A 162 -8.92 -17.88 -0.11
CA ASP A 162 -10.08 -18.61 -0.64
C ASP A 162 -11.14 -17.69 -1.30
N GLY A 163 -10.87 -16.39 -1.42
CA GLY A 163 -11.79 -15.40 -1.98
C GLY A 163 -12.96 -15.04 -1.06
N THR A 164 -13.03 -15.60 0.15
CA THR A 164 -14.02 -15.16 1.12
C THR A 164 -13.62 -13.77 1.59
N MET A 165 -14.50 -12.80 1.34
CA MET A 165 -14.41 -11.52 2.01
C MET A 165 -14.49 -11.80 3.50
N ASN A 166 -13.54 -11.27 4.27
CA ASN A 166 -13.61 -11.32 5.72
C ASN A 166 -14.82 -10.51 6.21
N LYS A 167 -16.00 -11.13 6.19
CA LYS A 167 -17.20 -10.70 6.90
C LYS A 167 -17.27 -11.36 8.28
N ARG A 168 -16.30 -12.23 8.64
CA ARG A 168 -16.52 -13.32 9.60
C ARG A 168 -15.47 -13.47 10.71
N TRP A 169 -14.37 -12.71 10.72
CA TRP A 169 -13.50 -12.64 11.91
C TRP A 169 -14.06 -11.77 13.04
N TRP A 170 -15.18 -11.09 12.78
CA TRP A 170 -16.12 -10.72 13.81
C TRP A 170 -17.16 -11.84 13.86
N GLY A 171 -16.89 -12.92 14.60
CA GLY A 171 -17.97 -13.76 15.08
C GLY A 171 -19.01 -12.83 15.71
N LYS A 172 -20.30 -13.05 15.48
CA LYS A 172 -21.38 -12.26 16.12
C LYS A 172 -21.14 -12.27 17.65
N GLY A 173 -20.45 -11.27 18.20
CA GLY A 173 -20.15 -11.18 19.63
C GLY A 173 -18.68 -11.00 20.04
N GLU A 174 -17.68 -11.21 19.17
CA GLU A 174 -16.28 -10.97 19.55
C GLU A 174 -15.85 -9.57 19.10
N GLN A 175 -15.95 -8.60 20.01
CA GLN A 175 -15.23 -7.33 19.92
C GLN A 175 -13.73 -7.60 19.72
N PRO A 176 -12.95 -6.65 19.17
CA PRO A 176 -11.51 -6.86 19.10
C PRO A 176 -11.07 -7.04 20.55
N VAL A 177 -10.42 -8.17 20.85
CA VAL A 177 -9.81 -8.36 22.15
C VAL A 177 -8.81 -7.23 22.28
N ILE A 178 -9.22 -6.19 23.00
CA ILE A 178 -8.34 -5.15 23.50
C ILE A 178 -7.41 -5.94 24.41
N ILE A 179 -6.20 -6.21 23.93
CA ILE A 179 -5.18 -6.78 24.79
C ILE A 179 -4.90 -5.70 25.83
N GLU A 180 -5.44 -5.89 27.03
CA GLU A 180 -5.17 -5.04 28.19
C GLU A 180 -3.64 -4.95 28.33
N GLY A 181 -3.07 -3.78 28.01
CA GLY A 181 -1.63 -3.55 27.93
C GLY A 181 -1.18 -2.76 26.70
N LEU A 182 -1.83 -2.94 25.54
CA LEU A 182 -1.73 -1.98 24.43
C LEU A 182 -2.83 -0.95 24.61
N THR A 183 -2.54 0.14 25.31
CA THR A 183 -3.39 1.33 25.30
C THR A 183 -3.38 1.91 23.89
N ILE A 184 -4.25 1.39 23.02
CA ILE A 184 -4.65 2.08 21.80
C ILE A 184 -5.30 3.36 22.31
N ARG A 185 -4.55 4.46 22.27
CA ARG A 185 -5.08 5.79 22.52
C ARG A 185 -6.05 6.07 21.38
N ALA A 186 -7.27 5.57 21.52
CA ALA A 186 -8.39 6.05 20.74
C ALA A 186 -8.43 7.54 21.03
N HIS A 187 -8.02 8.35 20.06
CA HIS A 187 -8.47 9.72 20.00
C HIS A 187 -9.98 9.62 19.77
N SER A 188 -10.71 9.45 20.86
CA SER A 188 -12.09 9.84 20.96
C SER A 188 -12.09 11.28 20.49
N THR A 189 -12.54 11.52 19.26
CA THR A 189 -13.06 12.83 18.89
C THR A 189 -14.21 13.05 19.86
N SER A 190 -13.92 13.69 20.99
CA SER A 190 -14.91 14.25 21.88
C SER A 190 -15.69 15.24 21.06
N SER A 191 -16.77 14.74 20.46
CA SER A 191 -17.87 15.55 19.94
C SER A 191 -18.47 16.23 21.16
N SER A 192 -17.91 17.39 21.46
CA SER A 192 -18.45 18.35 22.41
C SER A 192 -19.71 18.93 21.77
N GLU A 193 -20.83 18.24 21.95
CA GLU A 193 -22.17 18.78 21.73
C GLU A 193 -22.44 19.84 22.81
N GLY A 194 -22.02 21.07 22.54
CA GLY A 194 -22.47 22.24 23.27
C GLY A 194 -23.78 22.76 22.66
N PRO A 195 -24.85 22.99 23.45
CA PRO A 195 -26.08 23.58 22.95
C PRO A 195 -25.85 25.09 22.78
N THR A 196 -25.75 25.56 21.55
CA THR A 196 -25.89 26.99 21.26
C THR A 196 -27.14 27.21 20.42
N ASP A 197 -28.24 27.45 21.12
CA ASP A 197 -29.33 28.29 20.65
C ASP A 197 -28.77 29.61 20.10
N LYS A 198 -29.04 29.90 18.82
CA LYS A 198 -29.03 31.27 18.27
C LYS A 198 -29.82 31.31 16.95
N LYS A 199 -31.10 31.67 17.12
CA LYS A 199 -31.90 32.59 16.30
C LYS A 199 -31.38 32.93 14.90
N ASN A 200 -32.25 32.60 13.92
CA ASN A 200 -32.71 33.43 12.80
C ASN A 200 -31.75 34.51 12.29
N GLN A 201 -31.26 34.35 11.06
CA GLN A 201 -31.37 35.40 10.06
C GLN A 201 -31.30 34.83 8.63
N GLU A 202 -32.40 35.12 7.95
CA GLU A 202 -32.78 34.91 6.56
C GLU A 202 -32.05 35.97 5.71
N ALA A 203 -31.27 35.55 4.71
CA ALA A 203 -30.77 36.43 3.64
C ALA A 203 -30.24 35.62 2.44
N ASP A 204 -31.04 35.67 1.36
CA ASP A 204 -30.62 35.84 -0.03
C ASP A 204 -29.63 34.85 -0.66
N PHE A 205 -30.21 33.76 -1.18
CA PHE A 205 -29.57 32.90 -2.17
C PHE A 205 -29.68 33.54 -3.56
N ILE A 206 -28.58 34.14 -4.03
CA ILE A 206 -28.45 34.70 -5.38
C ILE A 206 -28.19 33.56 -6.39
N PRO A 207 -29.01 33.41 -7.45
CA PRO A 207 -28.79 32.40 -8.48
C PRO A 207 -27.69 32.83 -9.45
N THR A 208 -26.56 32.11 -9.48
CA THR A 208 -25.52 32.32 -10.49
C THR A 208 -25.96 31.77 -11.86
N LYS A 209 -26.06 32.71 -12.80
CA LYS A 209 -26.45 32.55 -14.21
C LYS A 209 -25.69 31.44 -14.95
N ARG A 210 -26.47 30.53 -15.53
CA ARG A 210 -26.09 29.51 -16.51
C ARG A 210 -25.62 30.20 -17.80
N ARG A 211 -24.34 30.05 -18.17
CA ARG A 211 -23.79 30.57 -19.44
C ARG A 211 -24.35 29.76 -20.62
N LYS A 212 -25.04 30.47 -21.51
CA LYS A 212 -25.54 30.05 -22.83
C LYS A 212 -24.33 29.94 -23.77
N ARG A 213 -24.13 28.77 -24.38
CA ARG A 213 -23.23 28.61 -25.54
C ARG A 213 -23.99 29.12 -26.76
N THR A 214 -23.43 30.10 -27.45
CA THR A 214 -23.85 30.52 -28.79
C THR A 214 -22.86 29.91 -29.76
N ASP A 215 -23.39 29.08 -30.64
CA ASP A 215 -22.69 28.55 -31.81
C ASP A 215 -22.39 29.70 -32.76
N GLY A 216 -21.14 29.76 -33.24
CA GLY A 216 -20.70 30.65 -34.30
C GLY A 216 -20.44 29.83 -35.55
N GLU A 217 -21.43 29.75 -36.44
CA GLU A 217 -21.21 29.49 -37.86
C GLU A 217 -20.61 30.75 -38.48
N ASN A 218 -19.45 30.62 -39.12
CA ASN A 218 -18.91 31.65 -39.99
C ASN A 218 -18.51 30.96 -41.30
N ASN A 219 -19.36 31.13 -42.32
CA ASN A 219 -19.06 30.86 -43.71
C ASN A 219 -18.16 31.97 -44.23
N ASN A 220 -17.01 31.60 -44.81
CA ASN A 220 -16.23 32.46 -45.67
C ASN A 220 -16.27 31.89 -47.09
N SER A 221 -16.74 32.75 -47.99
CA SER A 221 -16.47 32.91 -49.44
C SER A 221 -16.27 31.69 -50.33
#